data_AF-A0A929DCC9-F1
#
_entry.id   AF-A0A929DCC9-F1
#
_cell.length_a   1.000
_cell.length_b   1.000
_cell.length_c   1.000
_cell.angle_alpha   90.00
_cell.angle_beta   90.00
_cell.angle_gamma   90.00
#
_symmetry.space_group_name_H-M   'P 1'
#
loop_
_entity.id
_entity.type
_entity.pdbx_description
1 polymer ?
#
loop_
_entity_poly.entity_id
_entity_poly.type
_entity_poly.pdbx_seq_one_letter_code
_entity_poly.pdbx_strand_id
1 'polypeptide(L)'
;MTEFGWATSEGFDGHPPGMEYALDNTLEEQAQWDVEAFQLMRQWGFVRLAFLWNLNFSQLGWGPEDPNAPWAIIDFGGVARPAFGAIGAMEKP
;
A
#
# COMPACT_ATOMS: atom_id res chain seq x y z
N MET A 1 -3.43 12.82 -8.80
CA MET A 1 -3.24 12.28 -7.43
C MET A 1 -1.74 12.06 -7.25
N THR A 2 -1.10 12.79 -6.33
CA THR A 2 0.36 12.71 -6.19
C THR A 2 0.79 11.47 -5.41
N GLU A 3 0.04 11.08 -4.37
CA GLU A 3 0.34 9.94 -3.51
C GLU A 3 -0.98 9.43 -2.89
N PHE A 4 -1.12 8.11 -2.74
CA PHE A 4 -2.21 7.45 -2.02
C PHE A 4 -1.74 6.06 -1.58
N GLY A 5 -2.60 5.34 -0.84
CA GLY A 5 -2.38 3.95 -0.43
C GLY A 5 -3.36 3.51 0.65
N TRP A 6 -3.19 2.28 1.15
CA TRP A 6 -3.87 1.74 2.32
C TRP A 6 -2.86 1.10 3.28
N ALA A 7 -2.75 1.60 4.51
CA ALA A 7 -1.77 1.11 5.49
C ALA A 7 -2.23 -0.18 6.17
N THR A 8 -1.33 -1.14 6.31
CA THR A 8 -1.55 -2.34 7.14
C THR A 8 -0.26 -2.81 7.79
N SER A 9 -0.35 -3.08 9.09
CA SER A 9 0.72 -3.70 9.89
C SER A 9 0.62 -5.23 9.91
N GLU A 10 -0.30 -5.83 9.13
CA GLU A 10 -0.40 -7.29 9.04
C GLU A 10 0.91 -7.89 8.49
N GLY A 11 1.42 -8.89 9.22
CA GLY A 11 2.68 -9.56 8.93
C GLY A 11 3.93 -8.89 9.52
N PHE A 12 3.78 -7.82 10.30
CA PHE A 12 4.90 -7.18 11.00
C PHE A 12 4.97 -7.62 12.46
N ASP A 13 6.19 -7.75 12.99
CA ASP A 13 6.46 -8.02 14.42
C ASP A 13 6.40 -6.74 15.28
N GLY A 14 5.61 -5.75 14.88
CA GLY A 14 5.47 -4.44 15.53
C GLY A 14 4.55 -3.51 14.74
N HIS A 15 4.33 -2.30 15.25
CA HIS A 15 3.57 -1.26 14.54
C HIS A 15 4.07 0.14 14.90
N PRO A 16 3.87 1.15 14.03
CA PRO A 16 4.22 2.53 14.35
C PRO A 16 3.29 3.10 15.43
N PRO A 17 3.83 3.76 16.48
CA PRO A 17 3.01 4.43 17.49
C PRO A 17 2.07 5.49 16.87
N GLY A 18 0.80 5.51 17.26
CA GLY A 18 -0.20 6.44 16.69
C GLY A 18 -0.77 5.99 15.35
N MET A 19 -0.40 4.82 14.85
CA MET A 19 -0.98 4.17 13.66
C MET A 19 -1.68 2.86 14.03
N GLU A 20 -2.28 2.77 15.22
CA GLU A 20 -2.96 1.56 15.69
C GLU A 20 -4.12 1.16 14.77
N TYR A 21 -4.70 2.10 14.02
CA TYR A 21 -5.71 1.81 13.00
C TYR A 21 -5.20 0.87 11.89
N ALA A 22 -3.89 0.83 11.64
CA ALA A 22 -3.30 -0.07 10.65
C ALA A 22 -3.24 -1.53 11.13
N LEU A 23 -3.49 -1.78 12.42
CA LEU A 23 -3.64 -3.14 12.96
C LEU A 23 -5.00 -3.76 12.63
N ASP A 24 -6.02 -2.92 12.40
CA ASP A 24 -7.36 -3.37 11.99
C ASP A 24 -7.47 -3.65 10.49
N ASN A 25 -6.45 -3.28 9.71
CA ASN A 25 -6.40 -3.46 8.27
C ASN A 25 -5.59 -4.71 7.89
N THR A 26 -6.04 -5.40 6.85
CA THR A 26 -5.37 -6.58 6.28
C THR A 26 -4.60 -6.28 5.00
N LEU A 27 -3.70 -7.20 4.62
CA LEU A 27 -3.00 -7.23 3.32
C LEU A 27 -3.97 -7.35 2.15
N GLU A 28 -5.08 -8.07 2.34
CA GLU A 28 -6.13 -8.22 1.35
C GLU A 28 -6.88 -6.90 1.14
N GLU A 29 -7.26 -6.23 2.23
CA GLU A 29 -7.84 -4.89 2.16
C GLU A 29 -6.90 -3.89 1.50
N GLN A 30 -5.59 -3.94 1.81
CA GLN A 30 -4.61 -3.09 1.12
C GLN A 30 -4.64 -3.31 -0.39
N ALA A 31 -4.63 -4.56 -0.84
CA ALA A 31 -4.70 -4.89 -2.26
C ALA A 31 -6.02 -4.43 -2.90
N GLN A 32 -7.15 -4.68 -2.23
CA GLN A 32 -8.48 -4.33 -2.72
C GLN A 32 -8.62 -2.81 -2.89
N TRP A 33 -8.31 -2.05 -1.85
CA TRP A 33 -8.56 -0.60 -1.84
C TRP A 33 -7.59 0.16 -2.74
N ASP A 34 -6.33 -0.29 -2.87
CA ASP A 34 -5.39 0.31 -3.82
C ASP A 34 -5.84 0.12 -5.28
N VAL A 35 -6.33 -1.09 -5.62
CA VAL A 35 -6.88 -1.37 -6.95
C VAL A 35 -8.15 -0.56 -7.20
N GLU A 36 -9.08 -0.54 -6.26
CA GLU A 36 -10.33 0.21 -6.37
C GLU A 36 -10.08 1.71 -6.53
N ALA A 37 -9.12 2.28 -5.79
CA ALA A 37 -8.72 3.67 -5.93
C ALA A 37 -8.25 3.99 -7.36
N PHE A 38 -7.42 3.13 -7.96
CA PHE A 38 -7.05 3.30 -9.38
C PHE A 38 -8.24 3.20 -10.33
N GLN A 39 -9.16 2.25 -10.10
CA GLN A 39 -10.36 2.08 -10.93
C GLN A 39 -11.28 3.31 -10.85
N LEU A 40 -11.51 3.84 -9.64
CA LEU A 40 -12.29 5.05 -9.42
C LEU A 40 -11.64 6.25 -10.11
N MET A 41 -10.32 6.43 -9.97
CA MET A 41 -9.60 7.51 -10.64
C MET A 41 -9.73 7.44 -12.17
N ARG A 42 -9.74 6.23 -12.76
CA ARG A 42 -10.02 6.03 -14.19
C ARG A 42 -11.47 6.37 -14.54
N GLN A 43 -12.43 5.89 -13.74
CA GLN A 43 -13.85 6.12 -13.93
C GLN A 43 -14.22 7.61 -13.89
N TRP A 44 -13.61 8.37 -12.98
CA TRP A 44 -13.84 9.80 -12.82
C TRP A 44 -13.45 10.62 -14.05
N GLY A 45 -12.48 10.14 -14.85
CA GLY A 45 -12.08 10.76 -16.12
C GLY A 45 -11.32 12.09 -16.00
N PHE A 46 -11.24 12.70 -14.82
CA PHE A 46 -10.49 13.94 -14.59
C PHE A 46 -9.11 13.73 -13.94
N VAL A 47 -8.83 12.55 -13.38
CA VAL A 47 -7.50 12.22 -12.85
C VAL A 47 -6.61 11.73 -13.99
N ARG A 48 -5.71 12.60 -14.47
CA ARG A 48 -4.82 12.28 -15.60
C ARG A 48 -3.57 11.48 -15.21
N LEU A 49 -3.19 11.55 -13.94
CA LEU A 49 -1.99 10.90 -13.40
C LEU A 49 -2.21 10.56 -11.92
N ALA A 50 -1.86 9.35 -11.56
CA ALA A 50 -1.91 8.83 -10.21
C ALA A 50 -0.64 8.03 -9.93
N PHE A 51 0.01 8.31 -8.79
CA PHE A 51 1.13 7.51 -8.30
C PHE A 51 0.72 6.84 -6.99
N LEU A 52 0.91 5.53 -6.94
CA LEU A 52 0.96 4.81 -5.67
C LEU A 52 2.39 4.89 -5.17
N TRP A 53 2.62 5.72 -4.15
CA TRP A 53 3.97 6.04 -3.66
C TRP A 53 4.35 5.13 -2.49
N ASN A 54 4.36 3.82 -2.73
CA ASN A 54 4.31 2.80 -1.67
C ASN A 54 5.27 1.61 -1.89
N LEU A 55 6.20 1.66 -2.86
CA LEU A 55 6.86 0.45 -3.35
C LEU A 55 7.56 -0.38 -2.25
N ASN A 56 8.56 0.20 -1.57
CA ASN A 56 9.46 -0.56 -0.69
C ASN A 56 9.82 0.17 0.62
N PHE A 57 8.90 0.98 1.17
CA PHE A 57 9.19 1.74 2.40
C PHE A 57 9.65 0.90 3.59
N SER A 58 9.11 -0.31 3.74
CA SER A 58 9.54 -1.28 4.75
C SER A 58 11.05 -1.53 4.71
N GLN A 59 11.67 -1.53 3.53
CA GLN A 59 13.10 -1.79 3.35
C GLN A 59 13.99 -0.57 3.54
N LEU A 60 13.42 0.64 3.57
CA LEU A 60 14.14 1.91 3.61
C LEU A 60 14.10 2.61 4.97
N GLY A 61 13.19 2.18 5.84
CA GLY A 61 12.99 2.75 7.18
C GLY A 61 13.83 2.12 8.28
N TRP A 62 13.42 2.35 9.53
CA TRP A 62 14.06 1.81 10.73
C TRP A 62 13.35 0.59 11.34
N GLY A 63 12.51 -0.10 10.57
CA GLY A 63 11.81 -1.32 11.00
C GLY A 63 10.29 -1.16 11.11
N PRO A 64 9.60 -2.09 11.79
CA PRO A 64 8.13 -2.12 11.84
C PRO A 64 7.49 -0.94 12.58
N GLU A 65 8.27 -0.18 13.34
CA GLU A 65 7.83 1.05 14.02
C GLU A 65 7.98 2.32 13.13
N ASP A 66 8.51 2.20 11.90
CA ASP A 66 8.57 3.30 10.95
C ASP A 66 7.17 3.62 10.39
N PRO A 67 6.69 4.88 10.47
CA PRO A 67 5.34 5.24 10.03
C PRO A 67 5.09 5.02 8.53
N ASN A 68 6.14 4.90 7.71
CA ASN A 68 6.02 4.60 6.29
C ASN A 68 5.95 3.10 6.00
N ALA A 69 6.42 2.24 6.91
CA ALA A 69 6.51 0.80 6.66
C ALA A 69 5.14 0.14 6.35
N PRO A 70 4.02 0.45 7.04
CA PRO A 70 2.73 -0.18 6.78
C PRO A 70 2.18 0.03 5.37
N TRP A 71 2.59 1.12 4.69
CA TRP A 71 2.18 1.42 3.32
C TRP A 71 2.91 0.57 2.29
N ALA A 72 4.04 -0.05 2.64
CA ALA A 72 4.87 -0.74 1.67
C ALA A 72 4.13 -1.91 1.00
N ILE A 73 4.24 -2.05 -0.32
CA ILE A 73 3.71 -3.21 -1.08
C ILE A 73 4.77 -4.31 -1.30
N ILE A 74 5.97 -4.13 -0.75
CA ILE A 74 7.03 -5.11 -0.61
C ILE A 74 7.35 -5.20 0.88
N ASP A 75 7.52 -6.40 1.43
CA ASP A 75 7.83 -6.59 2.84
C ASP A 75 9.32 -6.37 3.17
N PHE A 76 9.69 -6.49 4.45
CA PHE A 76 11.07 -6.31 4.92
C PHE A 76 12.06 -7.29 4.26
N GLY A 77 11.61 -8.48 3.85
CA GLY A 77 12.42 -9.49 3.17
C GLY A 77 12.53 -9.28 1.66
N GLY A 78 11.84 -8.28 1.09
CA GLY A 78 11.78 -8.08 -0.35
C GLY A 78 10.73 -8.93 -1.07
N VAL A 79 9.84 -9.59 -0.31
CA VAL A 79 8.75 -10.38 -0.85
C VAL A 79 7.58 -9.46 -1.21
N ALA A 80 6.99 -9.69 -2.38
CA ALA A 80 5.82 -8.95 -2.82
C ALA A 80 4.64 -9.22 -1.87
N ARG A 81 4.01 -8.15 -1.37
CA ARG A 81 2.71 -8.23 -0.67
C ARG A 81 1.57 -8.37 -1.70
N PRO A 82 0.36 -8.81 -1.30
CA PRO A 82 -0.76 -9.00 -2.24
C PRO A 82 -1.05 -7.81 -3.15
N ALA A 83 -0.96 -6.58 -2.63
CA ALA A 83 -1.17 -5.35 -3.40
C ALA A 83 -0.23 -5.23 -4.62
N PHE A 84 1.05 -5.61 -4.49
CA PHE A 84 2.00 -5.59 -5.60
C PHE A 84 1.52 -6.45 -6.78
N GLY A 85 1.04 -7.66 -6.47
CA GLY A 85 0.49 -8.56 -7.48
C GLY A 85 -0.82 -8.04 -8.07
N ALA A 86 -1.73 -7.58 -7.21
CA ALA A 86 -3.05 -7.09 -7.62
C ALA A 86 -2.95 -5.88 -8.56
N ILE A 87 -2.12 -4.89 -8.22
CA ILE A 87 -1.87 -3.71 -9.05
C ILE A 87 -1.15 -4.10 -10.34
N GLY A 88 -0.15 -4.99 -10.27
CA GLY A 88 0.58 -5.47 -11.44
C GLY A 88 -0.29 -6.20 -12.46
N ALA A 89 -1.37 -6.83 -12.02
CA ALA A 89 -2.34 -7.54 -12.85
C ALA A 89 -3.45 -6.65 -13.42
N MET A 90 -3.56 -5.39 -13.01
CA MET A 90 -4.58 -4.48 -13.53
C MET A 90 -4.43 -4.29 -15.05
N GLU A 91 -5.56 -4.18 -15.74
CA GLU A 91 -5.58 -3.82 -17.15
C GLU A 91 -4.88 -2.47 -17.36
N LYS A 92 -4.03 -2.40 -18.39
CA LYS A 92 -3.31 -1.17 -18.75
C LYS A 92 -4.22 -0.37 -19.70
N PRO A 93 -4.39 0.94 -19.46
CA PRO A 93 -5.15 1.81 -20.36
C PRO A 93 -4.51 1.93 -21.75
#